data_AF-A0A9W4MJV4-F1
#
_entry.id   AF-A0A9W4MJV4-F1
#
_cell.length_a   1.000
_cell.length_b   1.000
_cell.length_c   1.000
_cell.angle_alpha   90.00
_cell.angle_beta   90.00
_cell.angle_gamma   90.00
#
_symmetry.space_group_name_H-M   'P 1'
#
loop_
_entity.id
_entity.type
_entity.pdbx_description
1 polymer ?
#
loop_
_entity_poly.entity_id
_entity_poly.type
_entity_poly.pdbx_seq_one_letter_code
_entity_poly.pdbx_strand_id
1 'polypeptide(L)'
;MTHSPHVTAVTSAAASAAEPISGLKGGWALVLIAAVVVVIAAVAVIPLIMDVRRATAWRRQLTDQLIDRAATDHEVRDFLRDLREPRGVRGLTRSIIAVLILALVGFALAVAMLSSGPDSGDLRKTIVTSLMTVLATVAGFYFGTLGAQNSAEDARRHAAPQPRPKPAPTPPAPPTPPSPPEHEV
;
A
#
# COMPACT_ATOMS: atom_id res chain seq x y z
N MET A 1 46.89 -26.87 10.99
CA MET A 1 46.14 -25.59 11.00
C MET A 1 44.71 -25.90 11.42
N THR A 2 44.40 -25.72 12.69
CA THR A 2 43.12 -26.08 13.31
C THR A 2 42.28 -24.81 13.48
N HIS A 3 41.20 -24.69 12.72
CA HIS A 3 40.23 -23.61 12.87
C HIS A 3 39.27 -23.95 14.02
N SER A 4 39.26 -23.12 15.06
CA SER A 4 38.25 -23.17 16.12
C SER A 4 37.10 -22.23 15.75
N PRO A 5 35.84 -22.69 15.68
CA PRO A 5 34.72 -21.80 15.43
C PRO A 5 34.46 -20.92 16.66
N HIS A 6 34.51 -19.60 16.46
CA HIS A 6 34.03 -18.63 17.43
C HIS A 6 32.51 -18.78 17.59
N VAL A 7 32.08 -19.26 18.76
CA VAL A 7 30.67 -19.24 19.16
C VAL A 7 30.36 -17.82 19.62
N THR A 8 29.67 -17.04 18.79
CA THR A 8 29.15 -15.73 19.16
C THR A 8 28.00 -15.92 20.13
N ALA A 9 28.24 -15.69 21.41
CA ALA A 9 27.20 -15.68 22.43
C ALA A 9 26.19 -14.56 22.13
N VAL A 10 24.97 -14.94 21.78
CA VAL A 10 23.85 -13.99 21.62
C VAL A 10 23.42 -13.59 23.03
N THR A 11 23.88 -12.42 23.47
CA THR A 11 23.44 -11.78 24.71
C THR A 11 21.93 -11.55 24.62
N SER A 12 21.17 -12.39 25.32
CA SER A 12 19.74 -12.20 25.51
C SER A 12 19.54 -10.98 26.42
N ALA A 13 19.09 -9.87 25.87
CA ALA A 13 18.71 -8.69 26.62
C ALA A 13 17.56 -9.06 27.58
N ALA A 14 17.85 -9.12 28.87
CA ALA A 14 16.84 -9.30 29.90
C ALA A 14 15.96 -8.05 29.94
N ALA A 15 14.72 -8.20 29.44
CA ALA A 15 13.71 -7.16 29.55
C ALA A 15 13.37 -6.95 31.03
N SER A 16 13.67 -5.77 31.55
CA SER A 16 13.28 -5.35 32.89
C SER A 16 11.75 -5.46 33.01
N ALA A 17 11.29 -6.37 33.87
CA ALA A 17 9.87 -6.53 34.16
C ALA A 17 9.38 -5.25 34.84
N ALA A 18 8.54 -4.50 34.14
CA ALA A 18 7.88 -3.32 34.70
C ALA A 18 7.08 -3.73 35.94
N GLU A 19 7.37 -3.08 37.07
CA GLU A 19 6.69 -3.33 38.34
C GLU A 19 5.20 -2.99 38.18
N PRO A 20 4.28 -3.92 38.53
CA PRO A 20 2.85 -3.70 38.32
C PRO A 20 2.38 -2.51 39.17
N ILE A 21 1.78 -1.52 38.51
CA ILE A 21 1.25 -0.30 39.12
C ILE A 21 0.26 -0.70 40.22
N SER A 22 0.69 -0.56 41.48
CA SER A 22 -0.08 -0.96 42.64
C SER A 22 -1.21 0.05 42.87
N GLY A 23 -2.45 -0.33 42.54
CA GLY A 23 -3.64 0.51 42.76
C GLY A 23 -4.80 0.29 41.78
N LEU A 24 -4.56 -0.35 40.64
CA LEU A 24 -5.59 -0.65 39.64
C LEU A 24 -6.11 -2.09 39.80
N LYS A 25 -6.85 -2.36 40.89
CA LYS A 25 -7.63 -3.60 41.03
C LYS A 25 -9.12 -3.30 40.88
N GLY A 26 -9.79 -4.01 39.97
CA GLY A 26 -11.25 -3.95 39.79
C GLY A 26 -11.71 -3.46 38.41
N GLY A 27 -13.02 -3.53 38.16
CA GLY A 27 -13.64 -3.25 36.87
C GLY A 27 -13.33 -1.87 36.27
N TRP A 28 -12.93 -0.89 37.10
CA TRP A 28 -12.55 0.44 36.64
C TRP A 28 -11.27 0.46 35.80
N ALA A 29 -10.30 -0.39 36.13
CA ALA A 29 -9.09 -0.57 35.31
C ALA A 29 -9.46 -1.04 33.89
N LEU A 30 -10.50 -1.88 33.77
CA LEU A 30 -10.99 -2.38 32.48
C LEU A 30 -11.57 -1.26 31.63
N VAL A 31 -12.39 -0.40 32.24
CA VAL A 31 -13.01 0.74 31.54
C VAL A 31 -11.94 1.71 31.05
N LEU A 32 -10.92 1.98 31.86
CA LEU A 32 -9.84 2.90 31.50
C LEU A 32 -9.00 2.35 30.33
N ILE A 33 -8.65 1.06 30.37
CA ILE A 33 -7.94 0.39 29.26
C ILE A 33 -8.80 0.39 27.99
N ALA A 34 -10.08 0.03 28.10
CA ALA A 34 -11.00 0.02 26.96
C ALA A 34 -11.14 1.43 26.35
N ALA A 35 -11.27 2.46 27.18
CA ALA A 35 -11.33 3.85 26.72
C ALA A 35 -10.05 4.27 25.98
N VAL A 36 -8.87 3.93 26.52
CA VAL A 36 -7.59 4.22 25.85
C VAL A 36 -7.49 3.53 24.50
N VAL A 37 -7.89 2.26 24.40
CA VAL A 37 -7.88 1.51 23.13
C VAL A 37 -8.84 2.14 22.12
N VAL A 38 -10.04 2.52 22.55
CA VAL A 38 -11.02 3.21 21.68
C VAL A 38 -10.47 4.55 21.20
N VAL A 39 -9.80 5.32 22.06
CA VAL A 39 -9.18 6.59 21.68
C VAL A 39 -8.07 6.36 20.66
N ILE A 40 -7.17 5.40 20.88
CA ILE A 40 -6.09 5.08 19.92
C ILE A 40 -6.68 4.63 18.57
N ALA A 41 -7.70 3.75 18.61
CA ALA A 41 -8.39 3.31 17.41
C ALA A 41 -9.07 4.47 16.67
N ALA A 42 -9.74 5.36 17.39
CA ALA A 42 -10.37 6.55 16.82
C ALA A 42 -9.32 7.47 16.17
N VAL A 43 -8.20 7.73 16.85
CA VAL A 43 -7.11 8.56 16.31
C VAL A 43 -6.51 7.94 15.03
N ALA A 44 -6.44 6.62 14.93
CA ALA A 44 -5.96 5.94 13.72
C ALA A 44 -7.01 5.92 12.58
N VAL A 45 -8.28 5.71 12.91
CA VAL A 45 -9.36 5.49 11.93
C VAL A 45 -9.93 6.82 11.40
N ILE A 46 -10.03 7.86 12.22
CA ILE A 46 -10.61 9.15 11.82
C ILE A 46 -9.87 9.79 10.63
N PRO A 47 -8.52 9.90 10.61
CA PRO A 47 -7.79 10.49 9.50
C PRO A 47 -8.01 9.70 8.21
N LEU A 48 -8.06 8.37 8.29
CA LEU A 48 -8.32 7.49 7.16
C LEU A 48 -9.72 7.74 6.57
N ILE A 49 -10.74 7.82 7.43
CA ILE A 49 -12.11 8.13 7.00
C ILE A 49 -12.17 9.53 6.39
N MET A 50 -11.50 10.52 6.99
CA MET A 50 -11.46 11.88 6.45
C MET A 50 -10.78 11.94 5.09
N ASP A 51 -9.66 11.23 4.91
CA ASP A 51 -8.93 11.21 3.64
C ASP A 51 -9.76 10.54 2.53
N VAL A 52 -10.42 9.41 2.83
CA VAL A 52 -11.34 8.75 1.89
C VAL A 52 -12.51 9.65 1.53
N ARG A 53 -13.13 10.31 2.51
CA ARG A 53 -14.23 11.25 2.27
C ARG A 53 -13.77 12.43 1.43
N ARG A 54 -12.59 12.98 1.71
CA ARG A 54 -12.00 14.11 0.99
C ARG A 54 -11.65 13.74 -0.45
N ALA A 55 -11.04 12.59 -0.68
CA ALA A 55 -10.78 12.06 -2.01
C ALA A 55 -12.08 11.83 -2.80
N THR A 56 -13.13 11.35 -2.14
CA THR A 56 -14.44 11.15 -2.76
C THR A 56 -15.12 12.49 -3.09
N ALA A 57 -15.03 13.47 -2.19
CA ALA A 57 -15.59 14.80 -2.39
C ALA A 57 -14.89 15.53 -3.55
N TRP A 58 -13.56 15.46 -3.63
CA TRP A 58 -12.80 16.03 -4.75
C TRP A 58 -13.21 15.38 -6.07
N ARG A 59 -13.31 14.05 -6.13
CA ARG A 59 -13.76 13.37 -7.35
C ARG A 59 -15.13 13.83 -7.82
N ARG A 60 -16.08 14.06 -6.91
CA ARG A 60 -17.40 14.59 -7.27
C ARG A 60 -17.28 15.98 -7.91
N GLN A 61 -16.53 16.90 -7.29
CA GLN A 61 -16.32 18.25 -7.84
C GLN A 61 -15.66 18.24 -9.23
N LEU A 62 -14.65 17.38 -9.43
CA LEU A 62 -14.01 17.21 -10.74
C LEU A 62 -14.99 16.66 -11.78
N THR A 63 -15.80 15.68 -11.39
CA THR A 63 -16.76 15.05 -12.30
C THR A 63 -17.84 16.05 -12.71
N ASP A 64 -18.35 16.85 -11.77
CA ASP A 64 -19.36 17.87 -12.05
C ASP A 64 -18.80 18.95 -13.00
N GLN A 65 -17.57 19.42 -12.77
CA GLN A 65 -16.91 20.39 -13.68
C GLN A 65 -16.61 19.82 -15.07
N LEU A 66 -16.27 18.54 -15.15
CA LEU A 66 -16.00 17.87 -16.42
C LEU A 66 -17.29 17.56 -17.18
N ILE A 67 -18.38 17.25 -16.51
CA ILE A 67 -19.70 17.05 -17.13
C ILE A 67 -20.21 18.37 -17.74
N ASP A 68 -20.10 19.48 -17.01
CA ASP A 68 -20.49 20.80 -17.52
C ASP A 68 -19.67 21.22 -18.76
N ARG A 69 -18.36 20.95 -18.77
CA ARG A 69 -17.50 21.20 -19.93
C ARG A 69 -17.71 20.22 -21.09
N ALA A 70 -17.94 18.94 -20.81
CA ALA A 70 -18.17 17.93 -21.83
C ALA A 70 -19.53 18.10 -22.53
N ALA A 71 -20.49 18.78 -21.89
CA ALA A 71 -21.73 19.19 -22.53
C ALA A 71 -21.49 20.25 -23.63
N THR A 72 -20.39 21.01 -23.55
CA THR A 72 -20.05 22.07 -24.49
C THR A 72 -18.98 21.68 -25.52
N ASP A 73 -18.12 20.70 -25.24
CA ASP A 73 -16.95 20.40 -26.07
C ASP A 73 -16.80 18.90 -26.42
N HIS A 74 -16.67 18.59 -27.71
CA HIS A 74 -16.65 17.20 -28.21
C HIS A 74 -15.32 16.49 -27.94
N GLU A 75 -14.19 17.21 -27.87
CA GLU A 75 -12.87 16.62 -27.58
C GLU A 75 -12.78 16.12 -26.13
N VAL A 76 -13.42 16.82 -25.20
CA VAL A 76 -13.51 16.42 -23.78
C VAL A 76 -14.27 15.10 -23.64
N ARG A 77 -15.22 14.82 -24.55
CA ARG A 77 -16.04 13.61 -24.53
C ARG A 77 -15.23 12.36 -24.88
N ASP A 78 -14.32 12.45 -25.84
CA ASP A 78 -13.40 11.35 -26.19
C ASP A 78 -12.34 11.14 -25.10
N PHE A 79 -11.82 12.22 -24.49
CA PHE A 79 -10.89 12.12 -23.37
C PHE A 79 -11.55 11.48 -22.12
N LEU A 80 -12.81 11.82 -21.84
CA LEU A 80 -13.59 11.17 -20.77
C LEU A 80 -13.88 9.70 -21.07
N ARG A 81 -14.02 9.32 -22.34
CA ARG A 81 -14.21 7.92 -22.74
C ARG A 81 -12.96 7.09 -22.48
N ASP A 82 -11.78 7.67 -22.68
CA ASP A 82 -10.48 7.06 -22.42
C ASP A 82 -10.17 7.00 -20.90
N LEU A 83 -10.56 8.03 -20.13
CA LEU A 83 -10.46 8.03 -18.66
C LEU A 83 -11.48 7.14 -17.95
N ARG A 84 -12.56 6.74 -18.64
CA ARG A 84 -13.60 5.87 -18.08
C ARG A 84 -13.12 4.44 -17.91
N GLU A 85 -11.99 4.05 -18.50
CA GLU A 85 -11.32 2.81 -18.14
C GLU A 85 -10.93 2.88 -16.66
N PRO A 86 -11.61 2.13 -15.79
CA PRO A 86 -11.48 2.31 -14.37
C PRO A 86 -10.09 1.84 -13.99
N ARG A 87 -9.16 2.78 -13.86
CA ARG A 87 -7.96 2.61 -13.03
C ARG A 87 -8.46 2.49 -11.60
N GLY A 88 -9.00 1.31 -11.32
CA GLY A 88 -9.57 0.93 -10.05
C GLY A 88 -8.56 1.29 -8.99
N VAL A 89 -9.06 1.87 -7.91
CA VAL A 89 -8.29 2.34 -6.76
C VAL A 89 -7.73 1.12 -6.02
N ARG A 90 -6.84 0.36 -6.67
CA ARG A 90 -6.30 -0.93 -6.25
C ARG A 90 -5.52 -0.83 -4.93
N GLY A 91 -5.20 0.38 -4.48
CA GLY A 91 -4.58 0.64 -3.18
C GLY A 91 -5.56 0.69 -2.00
N LEU A 92 -6.83 1.04 -2.21
CA LEU A 92 -7.73 1.40 -1.10
C LEU A 92 -8.25 0.17 -0.33
N THR A 93 -8.61 -0.90 -1.04
CA THR A 93 -9.02 -2.16 -0.40
C THR A 93 -7.86 -2.79 0.38
N ARG A 94 -6.62 -2.62 -0.11
CA ARG A 94 -5.42 -3.15 0.52
C ARG A 94 -5.05 -2.38 1.79
N SER A 95 -5.21 -1.06 1.82
CA SER A 95 -4.98 -0.29 3.04
C SER A 95 -6.04 -0.58 4.10
N ILE A 96 -7.31 -0.75 3.71
CA ILE A 96 -8.40 -1.12 4.63
C ILE A 96 -8.13 -2.47 5.30
N ILE A 97 -7.71 -3.49 4.54
CA ILE A 97 -7.40 -4.80 5.12
C ILE A 97 -6.23 -4.71 6.10
N ALA A 98 -5.17 -3.96 5.77
CA ALA A 98 -4.04 -3.77 6.67
C ALA A 98 -4.44 -3.07 7.98
N VAL A 99 -5.29 -2.03 7.89
CA VAL A 99 -5.81 -1.31 9.07
C VAL A 99 -6.70 -2.22 9.93
N LEU A 100 -7.55 -3.03 9.32
CA LEU A 100 -8.39 -4.01 10.01
C LEU A 100 -7.56 -5.02 10.81
N ILE A 101 -6.50 -5.55 10.19
CA ILE A 101 -5.61 -6.50 10.85
C ILE A 101 -4.87 -5.83 12.01
N LEU A 102 -4.35 -4.61 11.81
CA LEU A 102 -3.67 -3.88 12.87
C LEU A 102 -4.60 -3.57 14.06
N ALA A 103 -5.85 -3.22 13.78
CA ALA A 103 -6.87 -3.00 14.80
C ALA A 103 -7.19 -4.29 15.58
N LEU A 104 -7.31 -5.44 14.90
CA LEU A 104 -7.51 -6.75 15.54
C LEU A 104 -6.33 -7.13 16.44
N VAL A 105 -5.09 -6.91 15.99
CA VAL A 105 -3.88 -7.18 16.79
C VAL A 105 -3.84 -6.27 18.03
N GLY A 106 -4.13 -4.98 17.86
CA GLY A 106 -4.20 -4.03 18.99
C GLY A 106 -5.28 -4.41 20.01
N PHE A 107 -6.46 -4.83 19.54
CA PHE A 107 -7.53 -5.33 20.39
C PHE A 107 -7.12 -6.59 21.15
N ALA A 108 -6.50 -7.57 20.47
CA ALA A 108 -6.02 -8.80 21.10
C ALA A 108 -4.96 -8.53 22.17
N LEU A 109 -4.02 -7.59 21.93
CA LEU A 109 -3.04 -7.15 22.93
C LEU A 109 -3.72 -6.53 24.16
N ALA A 110 -4.73 -5.68 23.94
CA ALA A 110 -5.47 -5.07 25.05
C ALA A 110 -6.20 -6.12 25.90
N VAL A 111 -6.86 -7.09 25.26
CA VAL A 111 -7.53 -8.21 25.96
C VAL A 111 -6.52 -9.10 26.69
N ALA A 112 -5.34 -9.33 26.11
CA ALA A 112 -4.28 -10.10 26.75
C ALA A 112 -3.73 -9.43 28.01
N MET A 113 -3.52 -8.10 27.97
CA MET A 113 -3.14 -7.31 29.13
C MET A 113 -4.23 -7.33 30.22
N LEU A 114 -5.49 -7.41 29.80
CA LEU A 114 -6.66 -7.51 30.68
C LEU A 114 -6.71 -8.83 31.46
N SER A 115 -6.22 -9.92 30.87
CA SER A 115 -6.18 -11.25 31.47
C SER A 115 -5.03 -11.41 32.47
N SER A 116 -5.07 -10.63 33.56
CA SER A 116 -4.01 -10.60 34.58
C SER A 116 -4.38 -11.37 35.85
N GLY A 117 -4.21 -12.70 35.83
CA GLY A 117 -4.20 -13.56 37.03
C GLY A 117 -2.77 -13.82 37.53
N PRO A 118 -2.55 -14.17 38.81
CA PRO A 118 -1.21 -14.44 39.36
C PRO A 118 -0.46 -15.57 38.63
N ASP A 119 -1.16 -16.56 38.07
CA ASP A 119 -0.57 -17.65 37.27
C ASP A 119 -0.45 -17.34 35.75
N SER A 120 -0.84 -16.14 35.31
CA SER A 120 -0.92 -15.81 33.88
C SER A 120 0.41 -15.32 33.27
N GLY A 121 1.53 -15.44 33.99
CA GLY A 121 2.85 -15.05 33.49
C GLY A 121 3.23 -15.77 32.19
N ASP A 122 3.08 -17.08 32.17
CA ASP A 122 3.41 -17.90 31.00
C ASP A 122 2.38 -17.71 29.87
N LEU A 123 1.08 -17.62 30.24
CA LEU A 123 0.00 -17.34 29.29
C LEU A 123 0.21 -16.02 28.54
N ARG A 124 0.62 -14.95 29.25
CA ARG A 124 0.93 -13.65 28.64
C ARG A 124 2.09 -13.75 27.66
N LYS A 125 3.14 -14.50 28.01
CA LYS A 125 4.30 -14.70 27.14
C LYS A 125 3.91 -15.45 25.87
N THR A 126 3.08 -16.48 25.97
CA THR A 126 2.53 -17.20 24.81
C THR A 126 1.68 -16.29 23.94
N ILE A 127 0.79 -15.50 24.53
CA ILE A 127 -0.07 -14.59 23.78
C ILE A 127 0.76 -13.51 23.05
N VAL A 128 1.69 -12.85 23.75
CA VAL A 128 2.57 -11.84 23.14
C VAL A 128 3.42 -12.44 22.02
N THR A 129 3.97 -13.64 22.22
CA THR A 129 4.74 -14.34 21.18
C THR A 129 3.88 -14.65 19.97
N SER A 130 2.68 -15.21 20.18
CA SER A 130 1.75 -15.53 19.09
C SER A 130 1.33 -14.27 18.31
N LEU A 131 1.14 -13.14 19.00
CA LEU A 131 0.82 -11.85 18.38
C LEU A 131 1.99 -11.31 17.57
N MET A 132 3.22 -11.42 18.07
CA MET A 132 4.42 -11.06 17.32
C MET A 132 4.58 -11.93 16.07
N THR A 133 4.26 -13.23 16.15
CA THR A 133 4.26 -14.10 14.98
C THR A 133 3.23 -13.64 13.95
N VAL A 134 1.99 -13.37 14.36
CA VAL A 134 0.94 -12.86 13.45
C VAL A 134 1.36 -11.53 12.83
N LEU A 135 1.90 -10.60 13.62
CA LEU A 135 2.39 -9.31 13.14
C LEU A 135 3.50 -9.49 12.09
N ALA A 136 4.47 -10.36 12.37
CA ALA A 136 5.55 -10.67 11.44
C ALA A 136 5.02 -11.30 10.14
N THR A 137 4.04 -12.21 10.23
CA THR A 137 3.39 -12.80 9.05
C THR A 137 2.68 -11.75 8.22
N VAL A 138 1.89 -10.87 8.84
CA VAL A 138 1.16 -9.80 8.17
C VAL A 138 2.12 -8.81 7.52
N ALA A 139 3.19 -8.42 8.22
CA ALA A 139 4.24 -7.57 7.67
C ALA A 139 4.93 -8.24 6.47
N GLY A 140 5.27 -9.53 6.58
CA GLY A 140 5.85 -10.31 5.49
C GLY A 140 4.96 -10.37 4.26
N PHE A 141 3.66 -10.64 4.42
CA PHE A 141 2.70 -10.62 3.31
C PHE A 141 2.53 -9.22 2.72
N TYR A 142 2.46 -8.18 3.56
CA TYR A 142 2.30 -6.81 3.09
C TYR A 142 3.50 -6.36 2.26
N PHE A 143 4.72 -6.51 2.77
CA PHE A 143 5.93 -6.13 2.04
C PHE A 143 6.18 -7.03 0.83
N GLY A 144 5.93 -8.34 0.93
CA GLY A 144 6.08 -9.28 -0.19
C GLY A 144 5.13 -8.97 -1.34
N THR A 145 3.87 -8.64 -1.05
CA THR A 145 2.90 -8.26 -2.09
C THR A 145 3.18 -6.87 -2.68
N LEU A 146 3.86 -5.98 -1.97
CA LEU A 146 4.33 -4.69 -2.49
C LEU A 146 5.46 -4.88 -3.50
N GLY A 147 6.45 -5.72 -3.15
CA GLY A 147 7.54 -6.09 -4.06
C GLY A 147 7.02 -6.71 -5.35
N ALA A 148 6.14 -7.70 -5.25
CA ALA A 148 5.55 -8.36 -6.41
C ALA A 148 4.74 -7.39 -7.31
N GLN A 149 4.00 -6.44 -6.74
CA GLN A 149 3.26 -5.45 -7.51
C GLN A 149 4.16 -4.47 -8.23
N ASN A 150 5.22 -3.98 -7.57
CA ASN A 150 6.19 -3.09 -8.22
C ASN A 150 6.91 -3.79 -9.37
N SER A 151 7.35 -5.05 -9.18
CA SER A 151 8.00 -5.81 -10.25
C SER A 151 7.06 -6.07 -11.43
N ALA A 152 5.78 -6.37 -11.17
CA ALA A 152 4.79 -6.55 -12.23
C ALA A 152 4.48 -5.25 -12.98
N GLU A 153 4.43 -4.11 -12.28
CA GLU A 153 4.23 -2.79 -12.88
C GLU A 153 5.45 -2.38 -13.73
N ASP A 154 6.67 -2.58 -13.23
CA ASP A 154 7.88 -2.33 -14.00
C ASP A 154 7.97 -3.21 -15.24
N ALA A 155 7.63 -4.51 -15.13
CA ALA A 155 7.55 -5.40 -16.28
C ALA A 155 6.51 -4.92 -17.31
N ARG A 156 5.35 -4.43 -16.87
CA ARG A 156 4.32 -3.86 -17.77
C ARG A 156 4.81 -2.61 -18.48
N ARG A 157 5.55 -1.73 -17.80
CA ARG A 157 6.14 -0.53 -18.40
C ARG A 157 7.18 -0.87 -19.46
N HIS A 158 7.95 -1.93 -19.25
CA HIS A 158 8.93 -2.40 -20.24
C HIS A 158 8.30 -3.22 -21.37
N ALA A 159 7.16 -3.87 -21.12
CA ALA A 159 6.41 -4.62 -22.14
C ALA A 159 5.46 -3.74 -22.98
N ALA A 160 5.22 -2.49 -22.60
CA ALA A 160 4.45 -1.55 -23.40
C ALA A 160 5.15 -1.36 -24.76
N PRO A 161 4.44 -1.51 -25.90
CA PRO A 161 5.05 -1.41 -27.21
C PRO A 161 5.74 -0.06 -27.35
N GLN A 162 7.06 -0.06 -27.57
CA GLN A 162 7.75 1.18 -27.94
C GLN A 162 7.03 1.75 -29.16
N PRO A 163 6.70 3.05 -29.17
CA PRO A 163 6.10 3.67 -30.34
C PRO A 163 7.02 3.38 -31.52
N ARG A 164 6.49 2.67 -32.53
CA ARG A 164 7.25 2.31 -33.73
C ARG A 164 7.92 3.58 -34.24
N PRO A 165 9.22 3.55 -34.57
CA PRO A 165 9.89 4.68 -35.19
C PRO A 165 9.02 5.15 -36.36
N LYS A 166 8.58 6.41 -36.30
CA LYS A 166 7.81 7.03 -37.38
C LYS A 166 8.63 6.81 -38.66
N PRO A 167 8.07 6.24 -39.74
CA PRO A 167 8.82 6.00 -40.97
C PRO A 167 9.53 7.29 -41.35
N ALA A 168 10.85 7.22 -41.52
CA ALA A 168 11.64 8.37 -41.92
C ALA A 168 11.05 8.92 -43.24
N PRO A 169 10.90 10.24 -43.38
CA PRO A 169 10.43 10.83 -44.63
C PRO A 169 11.31 10.32 -45.77
N THR A 170 10.68 9.70 -46.76
CA THR A 170 11.33 9.16 -47.96
C THR A 170 12.22 10.26 -48.56
N PRO A 171 13.52 10.01 -48.79
CA PRO A 171 14.38 10.96 -49.46
C PRO A 171 13.76 11.37 -50.81
N PRO A 172 13.80 12.67 -51.18
CA PRO A 172 13.29 13.10 -52.47
C PRO A 172 13.99 12.34 -53.60
N ALA A 173 13.19 11.84 -54.55
CA ALA A 173 13.68 11.06 -55.67
C ALA A 173 14.75 11.84 -56.46
N PRO A 174 15.86 11.20 -56.85
CA PRO A 174 16.89 11.86 -57.65
C PRO A 174 16.31 12.36 -58.98
N PRO A 175 16.74 13.53 -59.47
CA PRO A 175 16.25 14.09 -60.72
C PRO A 175 16.54 13.13 -61.87
N THR A 176 15.52 12.86 -62.68
CA THR A 176 15.61 12.02 -63.87
C THR A 176 16.63 12.62 -64.84
N PRO A 177 17.62 11.85 -65.32
CA PRO A 177 18.60 12.36 -66.28
C PRO A 177 17.91 12.76 -67.59
N PRO A 178 18.37 13.82 -68.26
CA PRO A 178 17.79 14.29 -69.51
C PRO A 178 17.94 13.20 -70.59
N SER A 179 16.84 12.95 -71.31
CA SER A 179 16.80 12.00 -72.43
C SER A 179 17.83 12.39 -73.50
N PRO A 180 18.57 11.42 -74.09
CA PRO A 180 19.49 11.71 -75.17
C PRO A 180 18.73 12.22 -76.41
N PRO A 181 19.35 13.11 -77.21
CA PRO A 181 18.74 13.67 -78.40
C PRO A 181 18.46 12.54 -79.41
N GLU A 182 17.21 12.49 -79.87
CA GLU A 182 16.81 11.62 -80.98
C GLU A 182 17.54 12.09 -82.24
N HIS A 183 18.42 11.24 -82.77
CA HIS A 183 18.99 11.44 -84.10
C HIS A 183 17.93 11.04 -85.13
N GLU A 184 17.27 12.05 -85.70
CA GLU A 184 16.54 11.95 -86.97
C GLU A 184 17.50 11.49 -88.08
N VAL A 185 17.10 10.48 -88.83
CA VAL A 185 17.79 9.91 -90.00
C VAL A 185 17.14 10.43 -91.26
#